data_AF-A0A1J4S984-F1
#
_entry.id   AF-A0A1J4S984-F1
#
_cell.length_a   1.000
_cell.length_b   1.000
_cell.length_c   1.000
_cell.angle_alpha   90.00
_cell.angle_beta   90.00
_cell.angle_gamma   90.00
#
_symmetry.space_group_name_H-M   'P 1'
#
loop_
_entity.id
_entity.type
_entity.pdbx_description
1 polymer ?
#
loop_
_entity_poly.entity_id
_entity_poly.type
_entity_poly.pdbx_seq_one_letter_code
_entity_poly.pdbx_strand_id
1 'polypeptide(L)'
;MIWFILSIPITFGIGLFMYGLTITPIVSPGTAMACGLIIILASIWIGIREQRYKKCDTKILNNNALLIEIFGQIAKIYNDVGWLLQNSKTLETRDPKNNSNQISNDLKGISDLLREKTLLISEENLFEINSFLASLYKYKQIADSIINLPKRHSIYELWKNHYSEFCKNVVPNYTKLEANCRKILKNNFNT
;
A
#
# COMPACT_ATOMS: atom_id res chain seq x y z
N MET A 1 -28.35 7.75 8.76
CA MET A 1 -28.37 7.59 7.28
C MET A 1 -29.00 6.29 6.80
N ILE A 2 -28.76 5.12 7.44
CA ILE A 2 -29.36 3.82 7.06
C ILE A 2 -30.90 3.83 7.08
N TRP A 3 -31.50 4.51 8.07
CA TRP A 3 -32.96 4.66 8.19
C TRP A 3 -33.63 5.37 7.02
N PHE A 4 -32.91 6.26 6.32
CA PHE A 4 -33.46 7.03 5.19
C PHE A 4 -33.45 6.26 3.88
N ILE A 5 -32.53 5.32 3.71
CA ILE A 5 -32.42 4.50 2.49
C ILE A 5 -33.43 3.34 2.54
N LEU A 6 -33.78 2.84 3.73
CA LEU A 6 -34.81 1.82 3.92
C LEU A 6 -36.23 2.39 3.85
N SER A 7 -36.46 3.63 4.26
CA SER A 7 -37.81 4.20 4.32
C SER A 7 -38.44 4.41 2.94
N ILE A 8 -37.66 4.79 1.93
CA ILE A 8 -38.12 5.09 0.56
C ILE A 8 -38.70 3.86 -0.16
N PRO A 9 -38.02 2.69 -0.25
CA PRO A 9 -38.59 1.51 -0.89
C PRO A 9 -39.74 0.89 -0.08
N ILE A 10 -39.74 1.03 1.25
CA ILE A 10 -40.85 0.56 2.09
C ILE A 10 -42.11 1.41 1.85
N THR A 11 -42.00 2.74 1.84
CA THR A 11 -43.15 3.62 1.57
C THR A 11 -43.64 3.49 0.13
N PHE A 12 -42.73 3.32 -0.84
CA PHE A 12 -43.10 3.09 -2.23
C PHE A 12 -43.78 1.72 -2.44
N GLY A 13 -43.30 0.68 -1.76
CA GLY A 13 -43.91 -0.65 -1.79
C GLY A 13 -45.31 -0.70 -1.16
N ILE A 14 -45.50 -0.01 -0.02
CA ILE A 14 -46.82 0.13 0.63
C ILE A 14 -47.77 0.97 -0.26
N GLY A 15 -47.25 2.03 -0.89
CA GLY A 15 -48.01 2.87 -1.82
C GLY A 15 -48.53 2.09 -3.04
N LEU A 16 -47.68 1.27 -3.67
CA LEU A 16 -48.07 0.39 -4.78
C LEU A 16 -49.08 -0.69 -4.37
N PHE A 17 -48.96 -1.23 -3.15
CA PHE A 17 -49.93 -2.19 -2.61
C PHE A 17 -51.32 -1.58 -2.44
N MET A 18 -51.41 -0.38 -1.86
CA MET A 18 -52.66 0.35 -1.68
C MET A 18 -53.27 0.81 -3.02
N TYR A 19 -52.43 1.18 -3.99
CA TYR A 19 -52.84 1.58 -5.34
C TYR A 19 -53.34 0.37 -6.18
N GLY A 20 -52.72 -0.80 -6.06
CA GLY A 20 -53.14 -2.02 -6.73
C GLY A 20 -54.48 -2.58 -6.21
N LEU A 21 -54.76 -2.42 -4.91
CA LEU A 21 -56.03 -2.81 -4.30
C LEU A 21 -57.22 -1.94 -4.73
N THR A 22 -56.97 -0.69 -5.18
CA THR A 22 -58.03 0.27 -5.50
C THR A 22 -58.41 0.30 -6.98
N ILE A 23 -57.55 -0.18 -7.90
CA ILE A 23 -57.70 0.11 -9.35
C ILE A 23 -57.97 -1.14 -10.19
N THR A 24 -57.72 -2.36 -9.70
CA THR A 24 -57.93 -3.58 -10.51
C THR A 24 -58.63 -4.70 -9.74
N PRO A 25 -59.87 -5.10 -10.10
CA PRO A 25 -60.54 -6.27 -9.51
C PRO A 25 -59.98 -7.61 -10.03
N ILE A 26 -58.95 -7.59 -10.88
CA ILE A 26 -58.45 -8.75 -11.64
C ILE A 26 -57.33 -9.49 -10.89
N VAL A 27 -56.66 -8.82 -9.95
CA VAL A 27 -55.51 -9.37 -9.23
C VAL A 27 -55.98 -9.80 -7.85
N SER A 28 -55.85 -11.10 -7.53
CA SER A 28 -56.25 -11.58 -6.22
C SER A 28 -55.42 -10.88 -5.12
N PRO A 29 -55.99 -10.57 -3.96
CA PRO A 29 -55.26 -9.94 -2.85
C PRO A 29 -53.95 -10.69 -2.49
N GLY A 30 -53.94 -12.02 -2.67
CA GLY A 30 -52.76 -12.86 -2.48
C GLY A 30 -51.63 -12.62 -3.48
N THR A 31 -51.94 -12.32 -4.75
CA THR A 31 -50.92 -12.02 -5.76
C THR A 31 -50.32 -10.62 -5.58
N ALA A 32 -51.11 -9.65 -5.12
CA ALA A 32 -50.62 -8.32 -4.75
C ALA A 32 -49.70 -8.38 -3.51
N MET A 33 -50.05 -9.15 -2.47
CA MET A 33 -49.18 -9.38 -1.31
C MET A 33 -47.87 -10.07 -1.70
N ALA A 34 -47.92 -11.08 -2.57
CA ALA A 34 -46.72 -11.78 -3.03
C ALA A 34 -45.75 -10.84 -3.78
N CYS A 35 -46.26 -9.98 -4.66
CA CYS A 35 -45.44 -9.00 -5.39
C CYS A 35 -44.80 -7.96 -4.44
N GLY A 36 -45.55 -7.45 -3.46
CA GLY A 36 -45.02 -6.52 -2.47
C GLY A 36 -43.88 -7.12 -1.63
N LEU A 37 -44.03 -8.38 -1.20
CA LEU A 37 -42.99 -9.12 -0.48
C LEU A 37 -41.72 -9.34 -1.34
N ILE A 38 -41.88 -9.66 -2.62
CA ILE A 38 -40.75 -9.82 -3.56
C ILE A 38 -39.97 -8.51 -3.70
N ILE A 39 -40.65 -7.36 -3.81
CA ILE A 39 -40.01 -6.04 -3.93
C ILE A 39 -39.23 -5.69 -2.65
N ILE A 40 -39.81 -5.97 -1.47
CA ILE A 40 -39.13 -5.72 -0.19
C ILE A 40 -37.88 -6.59 -0.05
N LEU A 41 -37.99 -7.89 -0.37
CA LEU A 41 -36.84 -8.82 -0.31
C LEU A 41 -35.73 -8.43 -1.31
N ALA A 42 -36.10 -8.03 -2.53
CA ALA A 42 -35.14 -7.53 -3.52
C ALA A 42 -34.43 -6.27 -3.04
N SER A 43 -35.15 -5.33 -2.41
CA SER A 43 -34.58 -4.09 -1.86
C SER A 43 -33.60 -4.37 -0.71
N ILE A 44 -33.94 -5.29 0.19
CA ILE A 44 -33.05 -5.74 1.27
C ILE A 44 -31.79 -6.41 0.69
N TRP A 45 -31.96 -7.26 -0.32
CA TRP A 45 -30.83 -7.95 -0.95
C TRP A 45 -29.87 -6.98 -1.65
N ILE A 46 -30.40 -5.98 -2.37
CA ILE A 46 -29.61 -4.90 -2.98
C ILE A 46 -28.87 -4.09 -1.91
N GLY A 47 -29.54 -3.72 -0.81
CA GLY A 47 -28.92 -2.97 0.28
C GLY A 47 -27.78 -3.74 0.97
N ILE A 48 -27.96 -5.05 1.22
CA ILE A 48 -26.89 -5.91 1.75
C ILE A 48 -25.73 -6.00 0.77
N ARG A 49 -26.03 -6.15 -0.54
CA ARG A 49 -25.03 -6.26 -1.59
C ARG A 49 -24.20 -4.97 -1.70
N GLU A 50 -24.85 -3.80 -1.73
CA GLU A 50 -24.15 -2.50 -1.75
C GLU A 50 -23.29 -2.25 -0.53
N GLN A 51 -23.74 -2.64 0.67
CA GLN A 51 -22.93 -2.49 1.89
C GLN A 51 -21.70 -3.39 1.86
N ARG A 52 -21.81 -4.60 1.30
CA ARG A 52 -20.66 -5.50 1.11
C ARG A 52 -19.67 -4.93 0.10
N TYR A 53 -20.14 -4.37 -1.02
CA TYR A 53 -19.25 -3.72 -1.99
C TYR A 53 -18.54 -2.49 -1.41
N LYS A 54 -19.27 -1.56 -0.76
CA LYS A 54 -18.65 -0.37 -0.16
C LYS A 54 -17.58 -0.72 0.89
N LYS A 55 -17.77 -1.79 1.66
CA LYS A 55 -16.78 -2.29 2.62
C LYS A 55 -15.57 -2.95 1.94
N CYS A 56 -15.77 -3.64 0.82
CA CYS A 56 -14.67 -4.18 0.02
C CYS A 56 -13.85 -3.05 -0.62
N ASP A 57 -14.50 -2.08 -1.26
CA ASP A 57 -13.83 -1.00 -1.99
C ASP A 57 -12.96 -0.13 -1.07
N THR A 58 -13.47 0.20 0.13
CA THR A 58 -12.72 0.96 1.14
C THR A 58 -11.53 0.19 1.70
N LYS A 59 -11.64 -1.15 1.84
CA LYS A 59 -10.53 -2.00 2.29
C LYS A 59 -9.43 -2.11 1.23
N ILE A 60 -9.81 -2.27 -0.05
CA ILE A 60 -8.86 -2.34 -1.17
C ILE A 60 -8.12 -1.00 -1.34
N LEU A 61 -8.84 0.12 -1.26
CA LEU A 61 -8.25 1.47 -1.36
C LEU A 61 -7.22 1.72 -0.24
N ASN A 62 -7.55 1.37 1.01
CA ASN A 62 -6.65 1.53 2.15
C ASN A 62 -5.39 0.64 2.04
N ASN A 63 -5.53 -0.58 1.54
CA ASN A 63 -4.40 -1.48 1.34
C ASN A 63 -3.45 -0.97 0.24
N ASN A 64 -3.98 -0.42 -0.85
CA ASN A 64 -3.17 0.15 -1.92
C ASN A 64 -2.44 1.42 -1.46
N ALA A 65 -3.09 2.30 -0.71
CA ALA A 65 -2.45 3.49 -0.14
C ALA A 65 -1.25 3.11 0.75
N LEU A 66 -1.41 2.08 1.57
CA LEU A 66 -0.35 1.61 2.48
C LEU A 66 0.82 0.96 1.71
N LEU A 67 0.56 0.21 0.65
CA LEU A 67 1.61 -0.33 -0.23
C LEU A 67 2.41 0.80 -0.91
N ILE A 68 1.72 1.83 -1.40
CA ILE A 68 2.38 3.02 -1.99
C ILE A 68 3.27 3.71 -0.95
N GLU A 69 2.81 3.83 0.29
CA GLU A 69 3.58 4.41 1.38
C GLU A 69 4.85 3.60 1.68
N ILE A 70 4.73 2.28 1.83
CA ILE A 70 5.87 1.38 2.05
C ILE A 70 6.91 1.53 0.93
N PHE A 71 6.47 1.46 -0.33
CA PHE A 71 7.39 1.56 -1.47
C PHE A 71 7.99 2.95 -1.62
N GLY A 72 7.25 4.00 -1.29
CA GLY A 72 7.74 5.38 -1.24
C GLY A 72 8.84 5.56 -0.19
N GLN A 73 8.66 4.99 1.00
CA GLN A 73 9.68 5.01 2.05
C GLN A 73 10.95 4.23 1.64
N ILE A 74 10.79 3.05 1.03
CA ILE A 74 11.93 2.27 0.52
C ILE A 74 12.71 3.05 -0.56
N ALA A 75 12.00 3.71 -1.49
CA ALA A 75 12.61 4.53 -2.54
C ALA A 75 13.40 5.70 -1.95
N LYS A 76 12.86 6.36 -0.92
CA LYS A 76 13.55 7.42 -0.19
C LYS A 76 14.84 6.90 0.45
N ILE A 77 14.76 5.81 1.22
CA ILE A 77 15.93 5.22 1.90
C ILE A 77 17.00 4.79 0.89
N TYR A 78 16.60 4.18 -0.23
CA TYR A 78 17.52 3.83 -1.31
C TYR A 78 18.29 5.06 -1.84
N ASN A 79 17.59 6.17 -2.11
CA ASN A 79 18.21 7.40 -2.56
C ASN A 79 19.15 7.99 -1.49
N ASP A 80 18.73 8.00 -0.23
CA ASP A 80 19.52 8.55 0.88
C ASP A 80 20.81 7.74 1.10
N VAL A 81 20.73 6.41 1.03
CA VAL A 81 21.91 5.52 1.12
C VAL A 81 22.83 5.70 -0.08
N GLY A 82 22.28 5.77 -1.30
CA GLY A 82 23.05 6.01 -2.52
C GLY A 82 23.80 7.36 -2.47
N TRP A 83 23.12 8.41 -2.00
CA TRP A 83 23.70 9.73 -1.80
C TRP A 83 24.79 9.70 -0.73
N LEU A 84 24.55 9.06 0.42
CA LEU A 84 25.54 8.95 1.50
C LEU A 84 26.79 8.23 1.00
N LEU A 85 26.63 7.12 0.29
CA LEU A 85 27.73 6.36 -0.27
C LEU A 85 28.50 7.19 -1.31
N GLN A 86 27.82 7.86 -2.24
CA GLN A 86 28.46 8.71 -3.27
C GLN A 86 29.31 9.82 -2.65
N ASN A 87 28.84 10.44 -1.57
CA ASN A 87 29.47 11.60 -0.94
C ASN A 87 30.43 11.24 0.20
N SER A 88 30.47 9.98 0.65
CA SER A 88 31.33 9.51 1.75
C SER A 88 32.84 9.79 1.54
N LYS A 89 33.28 9.92 0.27
CA LYS A 89 34.68 10.24 -0.10
C LYS A 89 35.05 11.72 0.05
N THR A 90 34.11 12.65 -0.12
CA THR A 90 34.37 14.10 -0.29
C THR A 90 33.91 14.95 0.88
N LEU A 91 33.08 14.43 1.78
CA LEU A 91 32.48 15.21 2.86
C LEU A 91 33.50 15.57 3.95
N GLU A 92 34.03 16.79 3.90
CA GLU A 92 34.54 17.54 5.07
C GLU A 92 33.49 18.48 5.67
N THR A 93 32.37 18.75 4.98
CA THR A 93 31.39 19.77 5.40
C THR A 93 29.95 19.23 5.49
N ARG A 94 29.29 19.61 6.60
CA ARG A 94 27.89 19.36 7.04
C ARG A 94 27.54 17.91 7.38
N ASP A 95 27.87 17.57 8.61
CA ASP A 95 27.27 16.55 9.49
C ASP A 95 26.72 15.26 8.82
N PRO A 96 27.57 14.49 8.13
CA PRO A 96 27.19 13.18 7.58
C PRO A 96 26.64 12.22 8.65
N LYS A 97 26.98 12.44 9.93
CA LYS A 97 26.43 11.69 11.06
C LYS A 97 24.94 11.93 11.25
N ASN A 98 24.45 13.15 11.01
CA ASN A 98 23.03 13.45 11.13
C ASN A 98 22.21 12.72 10.05
N ASN A 99 22.68 12.74 8.79
CA ASN A 99 22.04 11.99 7.70
C ASN A 99 22.13 10.47 7.94
N SER A 100 23.27 9.96 8.42
CA SER A 100 23.43 8.54 8.76
C SER A 100 22.49 8.09 9.89
N ASN A 101 22.31 8.92 10.91
CA ASN A 101 21.36 8.67 12.00
C ASN A 101 19.92 8.69 11.49
N GLN A 102 19.57 9.64 10.61
CA GLN A 102 18.25 9.68 9.98
C GLN A 102 17.97 8.44 9.14
N ILE A 103 18.92 8.00 8.30
CA ILE A 103 18.80 6.76 7.53
C ILE A 103 18.63 5.55 8.45
N SER A 104 19.29 5.53 9.62
CA SER A 104 19.14 4.43 10.59
C SER A 104 17.74 4.40 11.19
N ASN A 105 17.18 5.57 11.51
CA ASN A 105 15.80 5.69 11.99
C ASN A 105 14.80 5.29 10.90
N ASP A 106 15.03 5.72 9.66
CA ASP A 106 14.15 5.39 8.52
C ASP A 106 14.19 3.87 8.23
N LEU A 107 15.38 3.24 8.23
CA LEU A 107 15.55 1.78 8.09
C LEU A 107 14.86 0.99 9.21
N LYS A 108 14.93 1.49 10.45
CA LYS A 108 14.22 0.87 11.58
C LYS A 108 12.72 1.05 11.43
N GLY A 109 12.25 2.25 11.08
CA GLY A 109 10.84 2.58 10.90
C GLY A 109 10.18 1.71 9.83
N ILE A 110 10.80 1.55 8.66
CA ILE A 110 10.27 0.68 7.61
C ILE A 110 10.27 -0.80 8.02
N SER A 111 11.28 -1.25 8.76
CA SER A 111 11.36 -2.63 9.26
C SER A 111 10.25 -2.92 10.28
N ASP A 112 9.98 -1.97 11.19
CA ASP A 112 8.89 -2.07 12.16
C ASP A 112 7.52 -2.05 11.45
N LEU A 113 7.35 -1.19 10.44
CA LEU A 113 6.13 -1.11 9.63
C LEU A 113 5.87 -2.42 8.88
N LEU A 114 6.90 -3.00 8.25
CA LEU A 114 6.80 -4.29 7.56
C LEU A 114 6.45 -5.41 8.53
N ARG A 115 6.99 -5.41 9.74
CA ARG A 115 6.65 -6.39 10.79
C ARG A 115 5.18 -6.32 11.18
N GLU A 116 4.67 -5.11 11.41
CA GLU A 116 3.26 -4.89 11.78
C GLU A 116 2.27 -5.21 10.65
N LYS A 117 2.69 -5.01 9.40
CA LYS A 117 1.84 -5.14 8.20
C LYS A 117 2.14 -6.36 7.34
N THR A 118 2.77 -7.39 7.92
CA THR A 118 3.16 -8.64 7.24
C THR A 118 2.00 -9.36 6.55
N LEU A 119 0.76 -9.24 7.07
CA LEU A 119 -0.43 -9.88 6.49
C LEU A 119 -0.90 -9.27 5.15
N LEU A 120 -0.38 -8.10 4.75
CA LEU A 120 -0.79 -7.39 3.54
C LEU A 120 0.14 -7.63 2.34
N ILE A 121 1.31 -8.23 2.57
CA ILE A 121 2.35 -8.46 1.57
C ILE A 121 2.56 -9.97 1.48
N SER A 122 2.67 -10.52 0.27
CA SER A 122 3.01 -11.94 0.12
C SER A 122 4.39 -12.23 0.72
N GLU A 123 4.59 -13.44 1.24
CA GLU A 123 5.86 -13.85 1.85
C GLU A 123 7.06 -13.67 0.90
N GLU A 124 6.87 -13.96 -0.38
CA GLU A 124 7.88 -13.76 -1.43
C GLU A 124 8.29 -12.28 -1.55
N ASN A 125 7.32 -11.36 -1.63
CA ASN A 125 7.60 -9.93 -1.74
C ASN A 125 8.22 -9.40 -0.44
N LEU A 126 7.77 -9.88 0.72
CA LEU A 126 8.33 -9.51 2.01
C LEU A 126 9.80 -9.95 2.12
N PHE A 127 10.12 -11.16 1.65
CA PHE A 127 11.49 -11.66 1.59
C PHE A 127 12.37 -10.80 0.67
N GLU A 128 11.89 -10.46 -0.53
CA GLU A 128 12.61 -9.58 -1.46
C GLU A 128 12.89 -8.20 -0.84
N ILE A 129 11.87 -7.59 -0.21
CA ILE A 129 11.99 -6.29 0.46
C ILE A 129 13.01 -6.36 1.60
N ASN A 130 12.92 -7.38 2.48
CA ASN A 130 13.84 -7.52 3.61
C ASN A 130 15.28 -7.76 3.15
N SER A 131 15.49 -8.56 2.10
CA SER A 131 16.80 -8.78 1.50
C SER A 131 17.38 -7.49 0.90
N PHE A 132 16.54 -6.67 0.27
CA PHE A 132 16.92 -5.36 -0.24
C PHE A 132 17.29 -4.38 0.90
N LEU A 133 16.48 -4.31 1.96
CA LEU A 133 16.74 -3.48 3.14
C LEU A 133 18.05 -3.87 3.84
N ALA A 134 18.34 -5.17 3.95
CA ALA A 134 19.61 -5.66 4.49
C ALA A 134 20.80 -5.20 3.64
N SER A 135 20.64 -5.18 2.31
CA SER A 135 21.65 -4.64 1.40
C SER A 135 21.87 -3.15 1.63
N LEU A 136 20.80 -2.36 1.75
CA LEU A 136 20.88 -0.93 2.05
C LEU A 136 21.57 -0.67 3.40
N TYR A 137 21.25 -1.44 4.43
CA TYR A 137 21.90 -1.36 5.73
C TYR A 137 23.40 -1.63 5.64
N LYS A 138 23.82 -2.65 4.89
CA LYS A 138 25.24 -2.94 4.63
C LYS A 138 25.96 -1.74 3.99
N TYR A 139 25.40 -1.16 2.93
CA TYR A 139 26.08 -0.04 2.24
C TYR A 139 26.06 1.26 3.04
N LYS A 140 25.05 1.47 3.89
CA LYS A 140 25.05 2.53 4.90
C LYS A 140 26.23 2.38 5.87
N GLN A 141 26.45 1.17 6.41
CA GLN A 141 27.61 0.89 7.29
C GLN A 141 28.95 1.10 6.59
N ILE A 142 29.06 0.69 5.32
CA ILE A 142 30.26 0.93 4.50
C ILE A 142 30.50 2.45 4.36
N ALA A 143 29.46 3.21 4.03
CA ALA A 143 29.56 4.66 3.90
C ALA A 143 30.01 5.32 5.22
N ASP A 144 29.42 4.90 6.36
CA ASP A 144 29.84 5.37 7.69
C ASP A 144 31.30 5.05 7.98
N SER A 145 31.77 3.86 7.62
CA SER A 145 33.17 3.47 7.79
C SER A 145 34.09 4.39 6.97
N ILE A 146 33.78 4.61 5.69
CA ILE A 146 34.55 5.50 4.79
C ILE A 146 34.56 6.96 5.31
N ILE A 147 33.46 7.42 5.87
CA ILE A 147 33.36 8.76 6.46
C ILE A 147 34.33 8.92 7.64
N ASN A 148 34.41 7.91 8.51
CA ASN A 148 35.23 7.96 9.73
C ASN A 148 36.72 7.65 9.50
N LEU A 149 37.12 7.20 8.31
CA LEU A 149 38.51 6.88 7.99
C LEU A 149 39.32 8.13 7.55
N PRO A 150 40.63 8.19 7.84
CA PRO A 150 41.49 9.34 7.49
C PRO A 150 41.67 9.49 5.98
N LYS A 151 41.25 10.61 5.37
CA LYS A 151 41.22 10.82 3.92
C LYS A 151 42.59 10.62 3.26
N ARG A 152 42.78 9.46 2.64
CA ARG A 152 43.99 9.02 1.92
C ARG A 152 43.59 8.40 0.58
N HIS A 153 44.54 8.29 -0.36
CA HIS A 153 44.31 7.71 -1.68
C HIS A 153 43.73 6.27 -1.61
N SER A 154 44.14 5.47 -0.63
CA SER A 154 43.61 4.11 -0.41
C SER A 154 42.10 4.07 -0.09
N ILE A 155 41.55 5.13 0.48
CA ILE A 155 40.11 5.24 0.75
C ILE A 155 39.33 5.50 -0.52
N TYR A 156 39.90 6.22 -1.47
CA TYR A 156 39.26 6.47 -2.75
C TYR A 156 39.06 5.16 -3.53
N GLU A 157 40.08 4.29 -3.57
CA GLU A 157 39.96 2.98 -4.20
C GLU A 157 38.97 2.07 -3.45
N LEU A 158 38.99 2.08 -2.11
CA LEU A 158 38.02 1.35 -1.29
C LEU A 158 36.58 1.81 -1.58
N TRP A 159 36.34 3.12 -1.59
CA TRP A 159 35.06 3.73 -1.94
C TRP A 159 34.62 3.35 -3.34
N LYS A 160 35.52 3.46 -4.33
CA LYS A 160 35.23 3.18 -5.73
C LYS A 160 34.81 1.72 -5.93
N ASN A 161 35.48 0.80 -5.25
CA ASN A 161 35.12 -0.63 -5.29
C ASN A 161 33.72 -0.86 -4.72
N HIS A 162 33.41 -0.35 -3.53
CA HIS A 162 32.09 -0.52 -2.93
C HIS A 162 30.98 0.22 -3.67
N TYR A 163 31.25 1.39 -4.24
CA TYR A 163 30.30 2.10 -5.09
C TYR A 163 30.01 1.31 -6.38
N SER A 164 31.04 0.72 -6.98
CA SER A 164 30.88 -0.18 -8.14
C SER A 164 30.04 -1.42 -7.79
N GLU A 165 30.27 -2.03 -6.63
CA GLU A 165 29.45 -3.15 -6.12
C GLU A 165 28.00 -2.72 -5.86
N PHE A 166 27.79 -1.54 -5.29
CA PHE A 166 26.45 -0.97 -5.08
C PHE A 166 25.71 -0.83 -6.41
N CYS A 167 26.35 -0.24 -7.42
CA CYS A 167 25.78 -0.10 -8.76
C CYS A 167 25.49 -1.44 -9.43
N LYS A 168 26.32 -2.47 -9.22
CA LYS A 168 26.13 -3.80 -9.82
C LYS A 168 25.06 -4.63 -9.12
N ASN A 169 24.92 -4.50 -7.81
CA ASN A 169 24.10 -5.42 -7.01
C ASN A 169 22.81 -4.77 -6.50
N VAL A 170 22.85 -3.51 -6.06
CA VAL A 170 21.69 -2.86 -5.40
C VAL A 170 20.77 -2.21 -6.43
N VAL A 171 21.32 -1.52 -7.43
CA VAL A 171 20.52 -0.82 -8.45
C VAL A 171 19.62 -1.78 -9.25
N PRO A 172 20.10 -2.95 -9.73
CA PRO A 172 19.24 -3.89 -10.43
C PRO A 172 18.15 -4.48 -9.52
N ASN A 173 18.50 -4.76 -8.26
CA ASN A 173 17.54 -5.27 -7.27
C ASN A 173 16.44 -4.25 -6.96
N TYR A 174 16.79 -2.97 -6.83
CA TYR A 174 15.80 -1.90 -6.69
C TYR A 174 14.90 -1.80 -7.93
N THR A 175 15.47 -1.87 -9.13
CA THR A 175 14.71 -1.82 -10.38
C THR A 175 13.73 -2.99 -10.49
N LYS A 176 14.16 -4.20 -10.10
CA LYS A 176 13.31 -5.39 -10.05
C LYS A 176 12.18 -5.21 -9.03
N LEU A 177 12.51 -4.73 -7.84
CA LEU A 177 11.55 -4.46 -6.78
C LEU A 177 10.50 -3.45 -7.25
N GLU A 178 10.93 -2.33 -7.82
CA GLU A 178 10.04 -1.29 -8.34
C GLU A 178 9.09 -1.83 -9.42
N ALA A 179 9.59 -2.67 -10.34
CA ALA A 179 8.77 -3.31 -11.36
C ALA A 179 7.73 -4.26 -10.74
N ASN A 180 8.11 -5.03 -9.72
CA ASN A 180 7.18 -5.89 -8.97
C ASN A 180 6.11 -5.05 -8.23
N CYS A 181 6.51 -3.95 -7.59
CA CYS A 181 5.60 -3.02 -6.91
C CYS A 181 4.55 -2.47 -7.88
N ARG A 182 4.98 -2.00 -9.06
CA ARG A 182 4.08 -1.49 -10.11
C ARG A 182 3.08 -2.54 -10.57
N LYS A 183 3.48 -3.82 -10.67
CA LYS A 183 2.58 -4.93 -11.01
C LYS A 183 1.53 -5.17 -9.93
N ILE A 184 1.94 -5.20 -8.65
CA ILE A 184 1.03 -5.40 -7.51
C ILE A 184 -0.03 -4.30 -7.48
N LEU A 185 0.40 -3.04 -7.60
CA LEU A 185 -0.52 -1.90 -7.63
C LEU A 185 -1.49 -2.00 -8.83
N LYS A 186 -0.99 -2.27 -10.04
CA LYS A 186 -1.82 -2.38 -11.24
C LYS A 186 -2.85 -3.50 -11.16
N ASN A 187 -2.49 -4.65 -10.59
CA ASN A 187 -3.41 -5.77 -10.43
C ASN A 187 -4.55 -5.44 -9.43
N ASN A 188 -4.26 -4.66 -8.39
CA ASN A 188 -5.28 -4.24 -7.41
C ASN A 188 -6.17 -3.08 -7.89
N PHE A 189 -5.82 -2.38 -8.98
CA PHE A 189 -6.67 -1.33 -9.58
C PHE A 189 -7.62 -1.87 -10.67
N ASN A 190 -7.36 -3.07 -11.19
CA ASN A 190 -8.14 -3.70 -12.27
C ASN A 190 -9.15 -4.75 -11.78
N THR A 191 -9.23 -4.99 -10.48
CA THR A 191 -10.20 -5.86 -9.79
C THR A 191 -11.23 -5.03 -9.05
#